data_AF-A0A932C3N2-F1
#
_entry.id   AF-A0A932C3N2-F1
#
_cell.length_a   1.000
_cell.length_b   1.000
_cell.length_c   1.000
_cell.angle_alpha   90.00
_cell.angle_beta   90.00
_cell.angle_gamma   90.00
#
_symmetry.space_group_name_H-M   'P 1'
#
loop_
_entity.id
_entity.type
_entity.pdbx_description
1 polymer ?
#
loop_
_entity_poly.entity_id
_entity_poly.type
_entity_poly.pdbx_seq_one_letter_code
_entity_poly.pdbx_strand_id
1 'polypeptide(L)'
;MPDHVHALLEPHPRKKTEDGAPVFRPLNEILHSVKSFTAHEINKATGTSGPVWEKETFDRLIRGENDLMEKFLYIVNNPHAANLVRPGEDYPFLWAPSNEVRRDAEPSPRDAGAPREIPGSIAFLLYDTYGFPLDMTQVLAAERGLSVDVAAFEVEMEKQRERGRAARKTDVIVAVTEGESAAEATKFVGYNIDATHATHAKLVDTVKTEKDAYLVFDQTPFYAEMGGQVGDSGHALINGTRVDITDTIKDKSGRHLHKIGGPASVPAVGAAATLHVDYARRRAINRHHSAAHLIHWALRKVLGTHVRQFGTHKTPDRLRFDFTHFEQMTQAQLRAVEQLVNEKVIDNAKVVSADIEYAKKPDDVLAFFGDKYGKMVRLVDIGGYSKELCGGTHVTTTGEIGLIKITAEMAIAAGTRRIEAAAGQAALDFVVHEEEALKIVNARLNAGVNDVAGKLESLLTHQKELEKKLKAFEAKASAGVADELAAAAVTKDGLKWVSAVVTAENQDALRSLGSQVLHKIGAGAVVQLGALLDGKVSLVAYCSPEAIKAGQAAGKLIGGLTAKLGGKGGGKPDYAQGGGGDAGRLAEALKL
;
A
#
# COMPACT_ATOMS: atom_id res chain seq x y z
N MET A 1 -8.72 6.89 -33.48
CA MET A 1 -10.06 6.84 -32.85
C MET A 1 -9.85 6.75 -31.35
N PRO A 2 -10.68 7.38 -30.51
CA PRO A 2 -10.56 7.20 -29.07
C PRO A 2 -10.72 5.71 -28.76
N ASP A 3 -9.73 5.15 -28.08
CA ASP A 3 -9.66 3.75 -27.63
C ASP A 3 -10.39 3.53 -26.29
N HIS A 4 -10.82 4.62 -25.63
CA HIS A 4 -11.50 4.61 -24.34
C HIS A 4 -12.70 5.59 -24.31
N VAL A 5 -13.71 5.26 -23.50
CA VAL A 5 -14.84 6.13 -23.19
C VAL A 5 -14.94 6.28 -21.67
N HIS A 6 -15.07 7.51 -21.19
CA HIS A 6 -15.36 7.78 -19.78
C HIS A 6 -16.82 8.17 -19.60
N ALA A 7 -17.49 7.57 -18.63
CA ALA A 7 -18.88 7.88 -18.30
C ALA A 7 -19.04 8.01 -16.78
N LEU A 8 -19.75 9.06 -16.36
CA LEU A 8 -20.18 9.28 -14.99
C LEU A 8 -21.70 9.18 -14.97
N LEU A 9 -22.24 8.19 -14.23
CA LEU A 9 -23.65 7.83 -14.27
C LEU A 9 -24.20 7.69 -12.84
N GLU A 10 -25.38 8.24 -12.61
CA GLU A 10 -26.15 7.99 -11.40
C GLU A 10 -27.20 6.90 -11.69
N PRO A 11 -27.13 5.72 -11.03
CA PRO A 11 -28.10 4.67 -11.25
C PRO A 11 -29.43 5.00 -10.57
N HIS A 12 -30.54 4.86 -11.29
CA HIS A 12 -31.86 4.95 -10.65
C HIS A 12 -32.13 3.75 -9.71
N PRO A 13 -32.79 3.98 -8.56
CA PRO A 13 -33.14 2.90 -7.64
C PRO A 13 -34.16 1.96 -8.30
N ARG A 14 -33.92 0.64 -8.17
CA ARG A 14 -34.77 -0.41 -8.75
C ARG A 14 -36.08 -0.57 -7.97
N LYS A 15 -36.02 -0.37 -6.65
CA LYS A 15 -37.15 -0.40 -5.72
C LYS A 15 -36.74 0.33 -4.43
N LYS A 16 -37.71 0.62 -3.56
CA LYS A 16 -37.46 1.05 -2.19
C LYS A 16 -37.70 -0.11 -1.23
N THR A 17 -36.98 -0.17 -0.11
CA THR A 17 -37.28 -1.09 1.00
C THR A 17 -38.57 -0.64 1.71
N GLU A 18 -39.11 -1.46 2.61
CA GLU A 18 -40.27 -1.10 3.43
C GLU A 18 -40.01 0.17 4.26
N ASP A 19 -38.75 0.40 4.67
CA ASP A 19 -38.31 1.60 5.37
C ASP A 19 -37.98 2.80 4.43
N GLY A 20 -38.29 2.69 3.15
CA GLY A 20 -38.11 3.76 2.16
C GLY A 20 -36.69 3.92 1.59
N ALA A 21 -35.73 3.08 1.98
CA ALA A 21 -34.36 3.15 1.49
C ALA A 21 -34.25 2.66 0.03
N PRO A 22 -33.52 3.36 -0.84
CA PRO A 22 -33.35 2.96 -2.24
C PRO A 22 -32.49 1.69 -2.37
N VAL A 23 -32.94 0.72 -3.18
CA VAL A 23 -32.19 -0.48 -3.56
C VAL A 23 -31.70 -0.33 -4.99
N PHE A 24 -30.38 -0.26 -5.17
CA PHE A 24 -29.72 -0.14 -6.47
C PHE A 24 -29.35 -1.51 -7.05
N ARG A 25 -29.15 -1.57 -8.37
CA ARG A 25 -28.54 -2.75 -9.01
C ARG A 25 -27.04 -2.79 -8.70
N PRO A 26 -26.45 -3.99 -8.53
CA PRO A 26 -25.01 -4.13 -8.42
C PRO A 26 -24.26 -3.55 -9.64
N LEU A 27 -23.06 -3.01 -9.40
CA LEU A 27 -22.25 -2.35 -10.44
C LEU A 27 -21.98 -3.28 -11.64
N ASN A 28 -21.68 -4.55 -11.41
CA ASN A 28 -21.44 -5.53 -12.48
C ASN A 28 -22.66 -5.75 -13.39
N GLU A 29 -23.88 -5.69 -12.85
CA GLU A 29 -25.12 -5.82 -13.64
C GLU A 29 -25.34 -4.58 -14.53
N ILE A 30 -25.09 -3.39 -13.97
CA ILE A 30 -25.18 -2.13 -14.70
C ILE A 30 -24.17 -2.11 -15.87
N LEU A 31 -22.91 -2.45 -15.58
CA LEU A 31 -21.84 -2.46 -16.57
C LEU A 31 -22.07 -3.51 -17.66
N HIS A 32 -22.53 -4.71 -17.29
CA HIS A 32 -22.89 -5.74 -18.25
C HIS A 32 -23.97 -5.25 -19.23
N SER A 33 -25.01 -4.58 -18.72
CA SER A 33 -26.07 -4.02 -19.57
C SER A 33 -25.55 -2.98 -20.55
N VAL A 34 -24.75 -2.01 -20.06
CA VAL A 34 -24.20 -0.93 -20.91
C VAL A 34 -23.26 -1.51 -21.97
N LYS A 35 -22.33 -2.38 -21.58
CA LYS A 35 -21.34 -2.97 -22.48
C LYS A 35 -21.99 -3.90 -23.51
N SER A 36 -22.97 -4.70 -23.11
CA SER A 36 -23.69 -5.58 -24.03
C SER A 36 -24.51 -4.79 -25.07
N PHE A 37 -25.22 -3.75 -24.64
CA PHE A 37 -26.03 -2.94 -25.55
C PHE A 37 -25.16 -2.18 -26.56
N THR A 38 -24.13 -1.48 -26.06
CA THR A 38 -23.21 -0.70 -26.90
C THR A 38 -22.42 -1.59 -27.87
N ALA A 39 -21.96 -2.77 -27.44
CA ALA A 39 -21.29 -3.70 -28.33
C ALA A 39 -22.22 -4.17 -29.47
N HIS A 40 -23.51 -4.41 -29.18
CA HIS A 40 -24.49 -4.78 -30.20
C HIS A 40 -24.70 -3.66 -31.22
N GLU A 41 -24.92 -2.42 -30.76
CA GLU A 41 -25.15 -1.27 -31.64
C GLU A 41 -23.89 -0.93 -32.48
N ILE A 42 -22.69 -1.00 -31.89
CA ILE A 42 -21.43 -0.77 -32.62
C ILE A 42 -21.23 -1.84 -33.70
N ASN A 43 -21.39 -3.12 -33.35
CA ASN A 43 -21.26 -4.22 -34.31
C ASN A 43 -22.29 -4.09 -35.45
N LYS A 44 -23.53 -3.72 -35.13
CA LYS A 44 -24.59 -3.47 -36.11
C LYS A 44 -24.28 -2.29 -37.03
N ALA A 45 -23.83 -1.16 -36.48
CA ALA A 45 -23.51 0.05 -37.26
C ALA A 45 -22.28 -0.13 -38.15
N THR A 46 -21.33 -0.98 -37.73
CA THR A 46 -20.09 -1.25 -38.48
C THR A 46 -20.18 -2.47 -39.39
N GLY A 47 -21.27 -3.24 -39.33
CA GLY A 47 -21.43 -4.50 -40.08
C GLY A 47 -20.46 -5.60 -39.62
N THR A 48 -19.99 -5.55 -38.38
CA THR A 48 -19.03 -6.49 -37.81
C THR A 48 -19.67 -7.39 -36.73
N SER A 49 -18.93 -8.40 -36.26
CA SER A 49 -19.35 -9.25 -35.14
C SER A 49 -18.13 -9.63 -34.29
N GLY A 50 -18.25 -9.58 -32.97
CA GLY A 50 -17.15 -9.90 -32.05
C GLY A 50 -17.18 -9.08 -30.76
N PRO A 51 -16.20 -9.31 -29.85
CA PRO A 51 -16.05 -8.49 -28.65
C PRO A 51 -15.61 -7.07 -29.03
N VAL A 52 -16.29 -6.06 -28.46
CA VAL A 52 -15.96 -4.64 -28.64
C VAL A 52 -15.17 -4.09 -27.46
N TRP A 53 -15.46 -4.57 -26.25
CA TRP A 53 -14.85 -4.09 -25.01
C TRP A 53 -13.72 -5.02 -24.53
N GLU A 54 -12.64 -4.45 -24.02
CA GLU A 54 -11.58 -5.19 -23.35
C GLU A 54 -12.05 -5.78 -22.01
N LYS A 55 -11.37 -6.83 -21.55
CA LYS A 55 -11.70 -7.52 -20.29
C LYS A 55 -11.21 -6.78 -19.04
N GLU A 56 -10.24 -5.87 -19.19
CA GLU A 56 -9.76 -5.03 -18.10
C GLU A 56 -10.71 -3.85 -17.90
N THR A 57 -11.05 -3.55 -16.64
CA THR A 57 -12.06 -2.53 -16.33
C THR A 57 -11.64 -1.69 -15.15
N PHE A 58 -11.57 -0.37 -15.34
CA PHE A 58 -11.35 0.63 -14.30
C PHE A 58 -12.67 1.10 -13.64
N ASP A 59 -13.72 0.27 -13.72
CA ASP A 59 -15.08 0.62 -13.29
C ASP A 59 -15.20 0.60 -11.76
N ARG A 60 -15.68 1.69 -11.14
CA ARG A 60 -15.82 1.79 -9.68
C ARG A 60 -17.01 2.65 -9.24
N LEU A 61 -17.49 2.40 -8.03
CA LEU A 61 -18.45 3.29 -7.35
C LEU A 61 -17.73 4.52 -6.80
N ILE A 62 -18.34 5.69 -6.98
CA ILE A 62 -17.89 6.95 -6.39
C ILE A 62 -18.17 6.93 -4.89
N ARG A 63 -17.16 7.25 -4.07
CA ARG A 63 -17.21 7.09 -2.60
C ARG A 63 -17.52 8.38 -1.83
N GLY A 64 -17.86 9.46 -2.53
CA GLY A 64 -18.25 10.75 -1.93
C GLY A 64 -18.20 11.91 -2.94
N GLU A 65 -18.59 13.10 -2.49
CA GLU A 65 -18.67 14.30 -3.33
C GLU A 65 -17.31 14.75 -3.89
N ASN A 66 -16.23 14.59 -3.12
CA ASN A 66 -14.87 14.90 -3.58
C ASN A 66 -14.41 13.95 -4.70
N ASP A 67 -14.69 12.64 -4.59
CA ASP A 67 -14.38 11.64 -5.62
C ASP A 67 -15.26 11.86 -6.87
N LEU A 68 -16.51 12.31 -6.69
CA LEU A 68 -17.39 12.72 -7.79
C LEU A 68 -16.78 13.88 -8.59
N MET A 69 -16.37 14.95 -7.88
CA MET A 69 -15.80 16.15 -8.49
C MET A 69 -14.47 15.86 -9.17
N GLU A 70 -13.58 15.09 -8.53
CA GLU A 70 -12.31 14.67 -9.12
C GLU A 70 -12.52 13.93 -10.45
N LYS A 71 -13.46 12.97 -10.50
CA LYS A 71 -13.75 12.22 -11.73
C LYS A 71 -14.48 13.05 -12.76
N PHE A 72 -15.39 13.91 -12.36
CA PHE A 72 -16.02 14.86 -13.27
C PHE A 72 -14.97 15.75 -13.96
N LEU A 73 -14.07 16.38 -13.18
CA LEU A 73 -13.01 17.23 -13.72
C LEU A 73 -12.02 16.47 -14.59
N TYR A 74 -11.65 15.23 -14.20
CA TYR A 74 -10.82 14.37 -15.03
C TYR A 74 -11.48 14.11 -16.40
N ILE A 75 -12.77 13.76 -16.42
CA ILE A 75 -13.50 13.47 -17.67
C ILE A 75 -13.58 14.70 -18.58
N VAL A 76 -13.88 15.87 -18.00
CA VAL A 76 -14.00 17.13 -18.76
C VAL A 76 -12.64 17.60 -19.29
N ASN A 77 -11.57 17.45 -18.50
CA ASN A 77 -10.24 17.94 -18.89
C ASN A 77 -9.43 16.96 -19.73
N ASN A 78 -9.77 15.66 -19.75
CA ASN A 78 -9.00 14.65 -20.48
C ASN A 78 -8.82 14.97 -21.98
N PRO A 79 -9.84 15.42 -22.73
CA PRO A 79 -9.66 15.82 -24.13
C PRO A 79 -8.66 16.97 -24.32
N HIS A 80 -8.61 17.93 -23.38
CA HIS A 80 -7.65 19.03 -23.40
C HIS A 80 -6.24 18.54 -23.04
N ALA A 81 -6.10 17.69 -22.03
CA ALA A 81 -4.81 17.09 -21.65
C ALA A 81 -4.23 16.20 -22.75
N ALA A 82 -5.07 15.53 -23.52
CA ALA A 82 -4.69 14.70 -24.66
C ALA A 82 -4.47 15.49 -25.97
N ASN A 83 -4.53 16.84 -25.93
CA ASN A 83 -4.44 17.71 -27.11
C ASN A 83 -5.46 17.39 -28.23
N LEU A 84 -6.62 16.83 -27.87
CA LEU A 84 -7.72 16.53 -28.80
C LEU A 84 -8.61 17.76 -29.06
N VAL A 85 -8.41 18.84 -28.30
CA VAL A 85 -9.18 20.09 -28.35
C VAL A 85 -8.23 21.26 -28.38
N ARG A 86 -8.49 22.24 -29.24
CA ARG A 86 -7.69 23.48 -29.27
C ARG A 86 -8.01 24.34 -28.05
N PRO A 87 -7.07 25.16 -27.57
CA PRO A 87 -7.35 26.10 -26.49
C PRO A 87 -8.57 26.98 -26.82
N GLY A 88 -9.59 26.94 -25.95
CA GLY A 88 -10.83 27.72 -26.11
C GLY A 88 -11.94 27.08 -26.94
N GLU A 89 -11.74 25.87 -27.48
CA GLU A 89 -12.80 25.09 -28.14
C GLU A 89 -13.40 24.06 -27.17
N ASP A 90 -14.66 23.69 -27.38
CA ASP A 90 -15.31 22.60 -26.65
C ASP A 90 -15.04 21.24 -27.31
N TYR A 91 -14.88 20.18 -26.52
CA TYR A 91 -14.81 18.84 -27.08
C TYR A 91 -16.20 18.40 -27.61
N PRO A 92 -16.36 18.14 -28.92
CA PRO A 92 -17.69 17.91 -29.52
C PRO A 92 -18.39 16.65 -29.01
N PHE A 93 -17.64 15.70 -28.43
CA PHE A 93 -18.17 14.45 -27.89
C PHE A 93 -18.38 14.46 -26.37
N LEU A 94 -18.22 15.62 -25.72
CA LEU A 94 -18.57 15.80 -24.30
C LEU A 94 -20.07 16.12 -24.18
N TRP A 95 -20.80 15.31 -23.42
CA TRP A 95 -22.24 15.46 -23.18
C TRP A 95 -22.55 15.55 -21.68
N ALA A 96 -23.47 16.45 -21.28
CA ALA A 96 -23.99 16.59 -19.93
C ALA A 96 -25.52 16.87 -19.94
N PRO A 97 -26.28 16.50 -18.89
CA PRO A 97 -27.76 16.44 -18.91
C PRO A 97 -28.50 17.77 -19.03
N SER A 98 -27.83 18.91 -18.92
CA SER A 98 -28.45 20.22 -19.14
C SER A 98 -27.61 21.06 -20.10
N ASN A 99 -28.27 21.59 -21.13
CA ASN A 99 -27.74 22.69 -21.94
C ASN A 99 -27.56 23.99 -21.12
N GLU A 100 -27.93 23.99 -19.83
CA GLU A 100 -27.73 25.11 -18.88
C GLU A 100 -26.35 25.04 -18.20
N VAL A 101 -25.72 23.87 -18.07
CA VAL A 101 -24.29 23.78 -17.64
C VAL A 101 -23.34 24.23 -18.77
N ARG A 102 -23.86 24.50 -19.97
CA ARG A 102 -23.12 25.16 -21.06
C ARG A 102 -23.11 26.69 -20.98
N ARG A 103 -23.73 27.33 -19.97
CA ARG A 103 -23.72 28.81 -19.86
C ARG A 103 -23.53 29.42 -18.47
N ASP A 104 -23.53 28.64 -17.39
CA ASP A 104 -23.39 29.18 -16.02
C ASP A 104 -22.24 28.59 -15.18
N ALA A 105 -21.20 28.03 -15.82
CA ALA A 105 -19.88 28.08 -15.21
C ALA A 105 -19.28 29.43 -15.59
N GLU A 106 -19.16 30.34 -14.61
CA GLU A 106 -18.51 31.64 -14.81
C GLU A 106 -17.22 31.45 -15.62
N PRO A 107 -16.99 32.27 -16.66
CA PRO A 107 -15.72 32.25 -17.36
C PRO A 107 -14.61 32.48 -16.33
N SER A 108 -13.67 31.52 -16.24
CA SER A 108 -12.40 31.75 -15.56
C SER A 108 -11.87 33.11 -16.03
N PRO A 109 -11.56 34.06 -15.13
CA PRO A 109 -11.03 35.35 -15.51
C PRO A 109 -9.64 35.16 -16.13
N ARG A 110 -9.62 34.98 -17.44
CA ARG A 110 -8.47 35.17 -18.33
C ARG A 110 -8.98 35.97 -19.49
N ASP A 111 -9.16 37.26 -19.22
CA ASP A 111 -8.70 38.38 -20.06
C ASP A 111 -9.24 39.70 -19.51
N ALA A 112 -8.81 40.04 -18.28
CA ALA A 112 -8.61 41.39 -17.73
C ALA A 112 -8.53 41.30 -16.20
N GLY A 113 -7.33 41.21 -15.65
CA GLY A 113 -7.08 41.52 -14.23
C GLY A 113 -6.99 40.36 -13.23
N ALA A 114 -6.94 39.09 -13.65
CA ALA A 114 -6.65 38.00 -12.71
C ALA A 114 -5.19 38.10 -12.19
N PRO A 115 -4.97 37.92 -10.88
CA PRO A 115 -3.64 37.97 -10.32
C PRO A 115 -2.77 36.92 -11.01
N ARG A 116 -1.64 37.36 -11.59
CA ARG A 116 -0.61 36.47 -12.16
C ARG A 116 0.12 35.67 -11.08
N GLU A 117 -0.48 35.51 -9.91
CA GLU A 117 0.11 34.98 -8.70
C GLU A 117 -0.87 33.99 -8.05
N ILE A 118 -0.41 32.76 -7.83
CA ILE A 118 -1.14 31.73 -7.11
C ILE A 118 -1.12 32.08 -5.62
N PRO A 119 -2.29 32.25 -4.96
CA PRO A 119 -2.34 32.57 -3.54
C PRO A 119 -1.65 31.51 -2.69
N GLY A 120 -0.94 31.93 -1.64
CA GLY A 120 -0.20 31.02 -0.77
C GLY A 120 -1.06 30.00 -0.04
N SER A 121 -2.33 30.31 0.21
CA SER A 121 -3.31 29.36 0.77
C SER A 121 -3.66 28.23 -0.21
N ILE A 122 -3.69 28.49 -1.52
CA ILE A 122 -3.89 27.49 -2.56
C ILE A 122 -2.63 26.66 -2.76
N ALA A 123 -1.45 27.30 -2.77
CA ALA A 123 -0.18 26.57 -2.77
C ALA A 123 -0.04 25.70 -1.51
N PHE A 124 -0.52 26.17 -0.36
CA PHE A 124 -0.54 25.40 0.89
C PHE A 124 -1.52 24.25 0.80
N LEU A 125 -2.71 24.44 0.23
CA LEU A 125 -3.66 23.36 -0.01
C LEU A 125 -3.06 22.27 -0.93
N LEU A 126 -2.42 22.68 -2.02
CA LEU A 126 -1.68 21.80 -2.92
C LEU A 126 -0.62 20.99 -2.16
N TYR A 127 0.13 21.64 -1.28
CA TYR A 127 1.15 21.00 -0.45
C TYR A 127 0.58 20.08 0.66
N ASP A 128 -0.32 20.59 1.50
CA ASP A 128 -0.82 19.95 2.72
C ASP A 128 -1.86 18.86 2.41
N THR A 129 -2.78 19.13 1.49
CA THR A 129 -3.88 18.22 1.16
C THR A 129 -3.54 17.29 0.02
N TYR A 130 -2.87 17.81 -1.02
CA TYR A 130 -2.57 17.04 -2.24
C TYR A 130 -1.12 16.56 -2.32
N GLY A 131 -0.27 16.94 -1.36
CA GLY A 131 1.14 16.54 -1.31
C GLY A 131 2.00 17.15 -2.42
N PHE A 132 1.49 18.12 -3.16
CA PHE A 132 2.13 18.73 -4.31
C PHE A 132 3.15 19.78 -3.84
N PRO A 133 4.48 19.56 -4.03
CA PRO A 133 5.50 20.42 -3.45
C PRO A 133 5.40 21.89 -3.91
N LEU A 134 5.74 22.83 -3.02
CA LEU A 134 5.74 24.26 -3.36
C LEU A 134 6.67 24.57 -4.55
N ASP A 135 7.85 23.96 -4.60
CA ASP A 135 8.79 24.16 -5.71
C ASP A 135 8.24 23.67 -7.04
N MET A 136 7.55 22.52 -7.05
CA MET A 136 6.88 22.04 -8.26
C MET A 136 5.69 22.93 -8.66
N THR A 137 4.97 23.45 -7.66
CA THR A 137 3.93 24.48 -7.88
C THR A 137 4.53 25.72 -8.53
N GLN A 138 5.71 26.17 -8.06
CA GLN A 138 6.42 27.31 -8.62
C GLN A 138 6.94 27.04 -10.04
N VAL A 139 7.50 25.85 -10.31
CA VAL A 139 7.99 25.47 -11.64
C VAL A 139 6.85 25.43 -12.65
N LEU A 140 5.77 24.71 -12.34
CA LEU A 140 4.60 24.62 -13.24
C LEU A 140 3.85 25.96 -13.37
N ALA A 141 3.85 26.79 -12.33
CA ALA A 141 3.33 28.15 -12.40
C ALA A 141 4.16 28.99 -13.35
N ALA A 142 5.49 28.96 -13.22
CA ALA A 142 6.42 29.73 -14.05
C ALA A 142 6.35 29.33 -15.53
N GLU A 143 6.24 28.03 -15.84
CA GLU A 143 6.04 27.52 -17.22
C GLU A 143 4.76 28.08 -17.87
N ARG A 144 3.77 28.47 -17.05
CA ARG A 144 2.50 29.04 -17.49
C ARG A 144 2.39 30.56 -17.26
N GLY A 145 3.50 31.22 -16.94
CA GLY A 145 3.57 32.67 -16.72
C GLY A 145 2.92 33.17 -15.41
N LEU A 146 2.82 32.30 -14.40
CA LEU A 146 2.26 32.60 -13.08
C LEU A 146 3.39 32.59 -12.02
N SER A 147 3.31 33.45 -11.00
CA SER A 147 4.09 33.40 -9.77
C SER A 147 3.31 32.69 -8.66
N VAL A 148 3.94 32.43 -7.51
CA VAL A 148 3.29 31.87 -6.32
C VAL A 148 3.59 32.80 -5.14
N ASP A 149 2.57 33.15 -4.36
CA ASP A 149 2.74 33.91 -3.12
C ASP A 149 3.33 32.99 -2.02
N VAL A 150 4.66 32.96 -1.98
CA VAL A 150 5.43 32.17 -1.03
C VAL A 150 5.24 32.66 0.41
N ALA A 151 5.04 33.97 0.61
CA ALA A 151 4.92 34.54 1.95
C ALA A 151 3.62 34.07 2.63
N ALA A 152 2.50 34.09 1.92
CA ALA A 152 1.24 33.58 2.44
C ALA A 152 1.26 32.04 2.62
N PHE A 153 2.03 31.31 1.80
CA PHE A 153 2.25 29.87 1.99
C PHE A 153 2.97 29.58 3.30
N GLU A 154 4.02 30.36 3.63
CA GLU A 154 4.77 30.21 4.88
C GLU A 154 3.91 30.51 6.12
N VAL A 155 2.99 31.47 6.02
CA VAL A 155 2.02 31.77 7.09
C VAL A 155 1.12 30.56 7.38
N GLU A 156 0.58 29.90 6.35
CA GLU A 156 -0.26 28.70 6.52
C GLU A 156 0.54 27.49 7.03
N MET A 157 1.79 27.35 6.58
CA MET A 157 2.74 26.36 7.12
C MET A 157 2.98 26.57 8.62
N GLU A 158 3.11 27.82 9.10
CA GLU A 158 3.31 28.07 10.53
C GLU A 158 2.05 27.74 11.34
N LYS A 159 0.85 28.09 10.85
CA LYS A 159 -0.42 27.66 11.49
C LYS A 159 -0.54 26.13 11.57
N GLN A 160 -0.11 25.41 10.53
CA GLN A 160 -0.08 23.94 10.54
C GLN A 160 0.94 23.38 11.55
N ARG A 161 2.14 23.97 11.61
CA ARG A 161 3.18 23.59 12.57
C ARG A 161 2.75 23.84 14.01
N GLU A 162 2.08 24.96 14.30
CA GLU A 162 1.51 25.24 15.62
C GLU A 162 0.49 24.18 16.04
N ARG A 163 -0.42 23.79 15.14
CA ARG A 163 -1.37 22.68 15.37
C ARG A 163 -0.64 21.35 15.62
N GLY A 164 0.40 21.05 14.85
CA GLY A 164 1.23 19.85 15.04
C GLY A 164 2.04 19.85 16.35
N ARG A 165 2.52 21.02 16.80
CA ARG A 165 3.19 21.21 18.11
C ARG A 165 2.21 21.00 19.27
N ALA A 166 0.96 21.41 19.12
CA ALA A 166 -0.08 21.21 20.13
C ALA A 166 -0.47 19.73 20.31
N ALA A 167 -0.46 18.95 19.22
CA ALA A 167 -0.82 17.52 19.23
C ALA A 167 0.30 16.57 19.74
N ARG A 168 1.54 17.05 19.90
CA ARG A 168 2.72 16.28 20.33
C ARG A 168 3.18 16.56 21.77
N LYS A 169 2.29 17.02 22.66
CA LYS A 169 2.61 17.07 24.10
C LYS A 169 2.69 15.64 24.64
N THR A 170 3.87 15.04 24.58
CA THR A 170 4.21 13.85 25.37
C THR A 170 4.28 14.29 26.83
N ASP A 171 3.54 13.63 27.72
CA ASP A 171 3.39 13.98 29.15
C ASP A 171 4.72 14.18 29.90
N VAL A 172 5.81 13.57 29.42
CA VAL A 172 7.17 13.70 30.00
C VAL A 172 7.77 15.10 29.83
N ILE A 173 7.45 15.83 28.75
CA ILE A 173 8.02 17.18 28.51
C ILE A 173 7.36 18.23 29.40
N VAL A 174 6.13 17.98 29.87
CA VAL A 174 5.33 18.96 30.63
C VAL A 174 5.61 18.84 32.14
N ALA A 175 5.77 17.62 32.67
CA ALA A 175 6.01 17.41 34.10
C ALA A 175 7.36 17.94 34.61
N VAL A 176 8.34 18.16 33.72
CA VAL A 176 9.71 18.58 34.10
C VAL A 176 9.84 20.12 34.15
N THR A 177 8.88 20.86 33.59
CA THR A 177 8.90 22.34 33.55
C THR A 177 8.32 23.04 34.79
N GLU A 178 7.73 22.33 35.75
CA GLU A 178 7.15 22.95 36.95
C GLU A 178 8.16 23.17 38.10
N GLY A 179 9.43 22.77 37.92
CA GLY A 179 10.51 23.12 38.85
C GLY A 179 11.20 24.42 38.43
N GLU A 180 11.02 25.49 39.21
CA GLU A 180 11.67 26.81 39.09
C GLU A 180 13.19 26.79 39.32
N SER A 181 13.92 25.99 38.55
CA SER A 181 15.38 26.03 38.48
C SER A 181 15.80 26.37 37.06
N ALA A 182 16.42 27.54 36.89
CA ALA A 182 17.17 27.89 35.68
C ALA A 182 18.42 26.98 35.60
N ALA A 183 18.23 25.70 35.33
CA ALA A 183 19.31 24.73 35.21
C ALA A 183 19.98 24.88 33.83
N GLU A 184 21.30 24.99 33.83
CA GLU A 184 22.12 25.14 32.62
C GLU A 184 21.98 23.92 31.68
N ALA A 185 22.11 24.16 30.38
CA ALA A 185 22.08 23.10 29.38
C ALA A 185 23.27 22.15 29.54
N THR A 186 23.04 20.84 29.45
CA THR A 186 24.10 19.83 29.53
C THR A 186 25.08 19.98 28.37
N LYS A 187 26.39 19.99 28.65
CA LYS A 187 27.44 20.03 27.63
C LYS A 187 27.59 18.66 26.97
N PHE A 188 27.26 18.56 25.69
CA PHE A 188 27.46 17.33 24.92
C PHE A 188 28.91 17.20 24.42
N VAL A 189 29.56 16.08 24.70
CA VAL A 189 30.95 15.77 24.31
C VAL A 189 31.07 14.48 23.48
N GLY A 190 29.95 13.95 23.01
CA GLY A 190 29.87 12.60 22.41
C GLY A 190 30.06 12.50 20.91
N TYR A 191 30.52 13.55 20.21
CA TYR A 191 30.70 13.51 18.75
C TYR A 191 31.88 12.64 18.31
N ASN A 192 32.99 12.70 19.04
CA ASN A 192 34.24 12.00 18.72
C ASN A 192 34.61 11.04 19.85
N ILE A 193 34.04 9.84 19.81
CA ILE A 193 34.26 8.80 20.83
C ILE A 193 34.68 7.47 20.18
N ASP A 194 35.41 6.65 20.93
CA ASP A 194 35.78 5.27 20.58
C ASP A 194 35.22 4.26 21.60
N ALA A 195 35.50 2.97 21.40
CA ALA A 195 35.01 1.90 22.27
C ALA A 195 35.52 1.95 23.71
N THR A 196 36.63 2.65 23.96
CA THR A 196 37.26 2.79 25.28
C THR A 196 36.95 4.14 25.94
N HIS A 197 36.24 5.01 25.23
CA HIS A 197 35.97 6.36 25.70
C HIS A 197 35.17 6.35 27.00
N ALA A 198 35.64 7.13 27.96
CA ALA A 198 35.01 7.36 29.24
C ALA A 198 34.92 8.87 29.48
N THR A 199 33.74 9.36 29.83
CA THR A 199 33.56 10.77 30.17
C THR A 199 33.37 10.90 31.68
N HIS A 200 34.25 11.64 32.34
CA HIS A 200 34.06 12.02 33.73
C HIS A 200 33.07 13.19 33.83
N ALA A 201 32.03 13.03 34.64
CA ALA A 201 30.96 13.99 34.78
C ALA A 201 30.49 14.06 36.24
N LYS A 202 29.71 15.09 36.56
CA LYS A 202 29.08 15.26 37.88
C LYS A 202 27.57 15.14 37.73
N LEU A 203 26.94 14.35 38.61
CA LEU A 203 25.48 14.29 38.69
C LEU A 203 24.98 15.64 39.24
N VAL A 204 24.23 16.39 38.45
CA VAL A 204 23.76 17.74 38.82
C VAL A 204 22.28 17.76 39.18
N ASP A 205 21.49 16.82 38.68
CA ASP A 205 20.06 16.73 38.97
C ASP A 205 19.55 15.31 38.75
N THR A 206 18.40 15.00 39.33
CA THR A 206 17.69 13.73 39.18
C THR A 206 16.20 14.00 39.02
N VAL A 207 15.61 13.52 37.93
CA VAL A 207 14.20 13.74 37.62
C VAL A 207 13.44 12.42 37.76
N LYS A 208 12.35 12.42 38.51
CA LYS A 208 11.48 11.24 38.68
C LYS A 208 10.10 11.53 38.12
N THR A 209 9.55 10.57 37.40
CA THR A 209 8.14 10.51 37.01
C THR A 209 7.49 9.33 37.72
N GLU A 210 6.18 9.14 37.53
CA GLU A 210 5.47 7.99 38.13
C GLU A 210 6.04 6.63 37.68
N LYS A 211 6.65 6.55 36.49
CA LYS A 211 7.09 5.30 35.87
C LYS A 211 8.60 5.21 35.65
N ASP A 212 9.28 6.34 35.52
CA ASP A 212 10.66 6.42 35.09
C ASP A 212 11.49 7.33 36.01
N ALA A 213 12.80 7.10 36.03
CA ALA A 213 13.76 7.99 36.67
C ALA A 213 14.88 8.34 35.70
N TYR A 214 15.37 9.57 35.81
CA TYR A 214 16.38 10.13 34.93
C TYR A 214 17.50 10.78 35.73
N LEU A 215 18.72 10.61 35.25
CA LEU A 215 19.90 11.30 35.76
C LEU A 215 20.28 12.44 34.81
N VAL A 216 20.71 13.56 35.38
CA VAL A 216 21.20 14.71 34.62
C VAL A 216 22.62 15.02 35.05
N PHE A 217 23.53 15.09 34.08
CA PHE A 217 24.94 15.39 34.29
C PHE A 217 25.27 16.78 33.73
N ASP A 218 26.35 17.38 34.23
CA ASP A 218 26.93 18.62 33.72
C ASP A 218 27.42 18.49 32.27
N GLN A 219 28.02 17.34 31.94
CA GLN A 219 28.40 16.96 30.58
C GLN A 219 28.11 15.48 30.31
N THR A 220 27.91 15.13 29.04
CA THR A 220 27.59 13.75 28.66
C THR A 220 28.11 13.37 27.27
N PRO A 221 28.60 12.12 27.07
CA PRO A 221 28.84 11.55 25.75
C PRO A 221 27.57 10.95 25.12
N PHE A 222 26.47 10.81 25.88
CA PHE A 222 25.23 10.20 25.40
C PHE A 222 24.46 11.18 24.51
N TYR A 223 24.19 10.78 23.28
CA TYR A 223 23.37 11.54 22.35
C TYR A 223 21.91 11.38 22.76
N ALA A 224 21.21 12.50 22.93
CA ALA A 224 19.79 12.49 23.18
C ALA A 224 18.99 12.29 21.90
N GLU A 225 17.85 11.61 21.97
CA GLU A 225 16.96 11.42 20.82
C GLU A 225 16.60 12.75 20.16
N MET A 226 17.07 12.96 18.92
CA MET A 226 16.74 14.12 18.09
C MET A 226 17.14 13.90 16.63
N GLY A 227 16.54 14.64 15.70
CA GLY A 227 16.86 14.56 14.27
C GLY A 227 16.53 13.19 13.63
N GLY A 228 15.60 12.45 14.25
CA GLY A 228 15.24 11.09 13.88
C GLY A 228 16.19 10.02 14.38
N GLN A 229 17.33 10.37 14.97
CA GLN A 229 18.24 9.42 15.61
C GLN A 229 17.74 9.12 17.03
N VAL A 230 17.62 7.83 17.36
CA VAL A 230 17.28 7.39 18.72
C VAL A 230 18.38 7.75 19.74
N GLY A 231 17.98 7.92 20.99
CA GLY A 231 18.89 8.19 22.10
C GLY A 231 19.88 7.05 22.33
N ASP A 232 21.00 7.38 22.95
CA ASP A 232 21.97 6.36 23.37
C ASP A 232 21.60 5.67 24.67
N SER A 233 22.07 4.44 24.74
CA SER A 233 22.11 3.60 25.94
C SER A 233 23.56 3.31 26.33
N GLY A 234 23.75 2.75 27.53
CA GLY A 234 25.06 2.48 28.10
C GLY A 234 24.99 2.36 29.61
N HIS A 235 26.00 2.83 30.31
CA HIS A 235 26.01 2.83 31.77
C HIS A 235 26.81 4.00 32.35
N ALA A 236 26.49 4.34 33.60
CA ALA A 236 27.26 5.26 34.43
C ALA A 236 27.84 4.49 35.63
N LEU A 237 29.09 4.79 35.99
CA LEU A 237 29.70 4.35 37.24
C LEU A 237 29.67 5.52 38.22
N ILE A 238 28.83 5.44 39.25
CA ILE A 238 28.62 6.51 40.24
C ILE A 238 29.05 5.96 41.60
N ASN A 239 30.11 6.54 42.18
CA ASN A 239 30.71 6.06 43.44
C ASN A 239 31.04 4.54 43.43
N GLY A 240 31.43 3.99 42.26
CA GLY A 240 31.72 2.57 42.10
C GLY A 240 30.50 1.68 41.82
N THR A 241 29.27 2.22 41.90
CA THR A 241 28.04 1.51 41.55
C THR A 241 27.71 1.73 40.08
N ARG A 242 27.46 0.63 39.36
CA ARG A 242 26.98 0.68 37.98
C ARG A 242 25.48 0.98 37.93
N VAL A 243 25.11 1.98 37.13
CA VAL A 243 23.73 2.33 36.81
C VAL A 243 23.55 2.22 35.30
N ASP A 244 22.66 1.34 34.86
CA ASP A 244 22.39 1.17 33.44
C ASP A 244 21.49 2.31 32.92
N ILE A 245 21.90 2.90 31.80
CA ILE A 245 21.17 3.94 31.08
C ILE A 245 20.53 3.29 29.87
N THR A 246 19.20 3.23 29.85
CA THR A 246 18.45 2.55 28.79
C THR A 246 18.13 3.45 27.61
N ASP A 247 18.04 4.76 27.83
CA ASP A 247 17.71 5.74 26.80
C ASP A 247 18.15 7.14 27.26
N THR A 248 18.34 8.06 26.30
CA THR A 248 18.71 9.44 26.57
C THR A 248 17.82 10.37 25.76
N ILE A 249 17.13 11.30 26.43
CA ILE A 249 16.25 12.30 25.81
C ILE A 249 16.68 13.71 26.20
N LYS A 250 16.18 14.73 25.50
CA LYS A 250 16.50 16.14 25.76
C LYS A 250 15.25 16.91 26.15
N ASP A 251 15.33 17.68 27.22
CA ASP A 251 14.23 18.58 27.61
C ASP A 251 14.31 19.93 26.88
N LYS A 252 13.33 20.81 27.12
CA LYS A 252 13.25 22.14 26.50
C LYS A 252 14.39 23.07 26.92
N SER A 253 14.95 22.87 28.11
CA SER A 253 16.08 23.64 28.63
C SER A 253 17.43 23.14 28.08
N GLY A 254 17.40 22.07 27.29
CA GLY A 254 18.58 21.48 26.68
C GLY A 254 19.35 20.52 27.57
N ARG A 255 18.77 20.11 28.71
CA ARG A 255 19.35 19.09 29.59
C ARG A 255 19.16 17.72 28.98
N HIS A 256 20.20 16.90 29.09
CA HIS A 256 20.15 15.50 28.68
C HIS A 256 19.66 14.67 29.86
N LEU A 257 18.49 14.04 29.70
CA LEU A 257 17.86 13.19 30.70
C LEU A 257 18.20 11.74 30.36
N HIS A 258 18.95 11.09 31.24
CA HIS A 258 19.44 9.72 31.06
C HIS A 258 18.52 8.77 31.82
N LYS A 259 17.66 8.05 31.11
CA LYS A 259 16.68 7.12 31.68
C LYS A 259 17.40 5.92 32.29
N ILE A 260 17.13 5.62 33.56
CA ILE A 260 17.73 4.48 34.27
C ILE A 260 16.84 3.24 34.20
N GLY A 261 17.47 2.06 34.09
CA GLY A 261 16.77 0.78 34.06
C GLY A 261 16.36 0.28 35.46
N GLY A 262 15.07 0.02 35.67
CA GLY A 262 14.54 -0.63 36.88
C GLY A 262 14.43 0.27 38.13
N PRO A 263 13.95 -0.27 39.27
CA PRO A 263 13.86 0.45 40.54
C PRO A 263 15.26 0.60 41.16
N ALA A 264 16.10 1.43 40.56
CA ALA A 264 17.39 1.78 41.13
C ALA A 264 17.22 2.89 42.17
N SER A 265 17.87 2.75 43.32
CA SER A 265 18.03 3.87 44.26
C SER A 265 18.72 5.02 43.53
N VAL A 266 18.02 6.15 43.39
CA VAL A 266 18.56 7.32 42.71
C VAL A 266 19.77 7.85 43.49
N PRO A 267 20.98 7.93 42.89
CA PRO A 267 22.17 8.41 43.56
C PRO A 267 22.02 9.87 44.03
N ALA A 268 22.76 10.24 45.07
CA ALA A 268 22.75 11.61 45.58
C ALA A 268 23.35 12.58 44.56
N VAL A 269 22.66 13.70 44.33
CA VAL A 269 23.16 14.82 43.51
C VAL A 269 24.52 15.29 44.04
N GLY A 270 25.42 15.60 43.12
CA GLY A 270 26.79 16.02 43.39
C GLY A 270 27.82 14.89 43.28
N ALA A 271 27.39 13.63 43.16
CA ALA A 271 28.29 12.50 43.00
C ALA A 271 29.12 12.57 41.69
N ALA A 272 30.36 12.12 41.78
CA ALA A 272 31.21 11.93 40.61
C ALA A 272 30.77 10.68 39.84
N ALA A 273 30.74 10.79 38.51
CA ALA A 273 30.30 9.73 37.61
C ALA A 273 31.31 9.54 36.47
N THR A 274 31.46 8.30 36.03
CA THR A 274 32.14 7.96 34.77
C THR A 274 31.12 7.36 33.80
N LEU A 275 30.96 8.00 32.65
CA LEU A 275 29.91 7.73 31.67
C LEU A 275 30.48 6.91 30.51
N HIS A 276 29.81 5.80 30.17
CA HIS A 276 30.19 4.88 29.10
C HIS A 276 29.00 4.60 28.17
N VAL A 277 29.09 5.05 26.92
CA VAL A 277 28.09 4.76 25.88
C VAL A 277 28.26 3.31 25.40
N ASP A 278 27.15 2.63 25.08
CA ASP A 278 27.19 1.41 24.29
C ASP A 278 27.70 1.72 22.88
N TYR A 279 29.01 1.56 22.71
CA TYR A 279 29.69 1.97 21.50
C TYR A 279 29.26 1.14 20.27
N ALA A 280 28.98 -0.15 20.45
CA ALA A 280 28.55 -1.01 19.35
C ALA A 280 27.20 -0.54 18.81
N ARG A 281 26.25 -0.25 19.72
CA ARG A 281 24.95 0.32 19.37
C ARG A 281 25.09 1.69 18.73
N ARG A 282 25.90 2.59 19.31
CA ARG A 282 26.17 3.92 18.74
C ARG A 282 26.72 3.82 17.32
N ARG A 283 27.65 2.90 17.07
CA ARG A 283 28.23 2.69 15.73
C ARG A 283 27.17 2.22 14.74
N ALA A 284 26.30 1.28 15.12
CA ALA A 284 25.20 0.85 14.27
C ALA A 284 24.29 2.02 13.88
N ILE A 285 23.96 2.91 14.83
CA ILE A 285 23.17 4.12 14.56
C ILE A 285 23.91 5.11 13.66
N ASN A 286 25.21 5.34 13.88
CA ASN A 286 26.04 6.20 13.02
C ASN A 286 26.04 5.73 11.57
N ARG A 287 26.11 4.41 11.33
CA ARG A 287 26.03 3.83 9.98
C ARG A 287 24.70 4.18 9.32
N HIS A 288 23.59 3.94 10.02
CA HIS A 288 22.25 4.27 9.54
C HIS A 288 22.05 5.78 9.32
N HIS A 289 22.63 6.62 10.17
CA HIS A 289 22.57 8.07 10.01
C HIS A 289 23.30 8.52 8.75
N SER A 290 24.55 8.12 8.57
CA SER A 290 25.31 8.48 7.37
C SER A 290 24.75 7.84 6.11
N ALA A 291 24.18 6.62 6.19
CA ALA A 291 23.44 6.01 5.09
C ALA A 291 22.21 6.85 4.67
N ALA A 292 21.50 7.46 5.61
CA ALA A 292 20.38 8.34 5.29
C ALA A 292 20.81 9.56 4.45
N HIS A 293 21.98 10.15 4.75
CA HIS A 293 22.55 11.24 3.94
C HIS A 293 22.90 10.77 2.51
N LEU A 294 23.50 9.58 2.38
CA LEU A 294 23.82 9.01 1.07
C LEU A 294 22.55 8.70 0.26
N ILE A 295 21.55 8.08 0.89
CA ILE A 295 20.26 7.78 0.25
C ILE A 295 19.59 9.06 -0.24
N HIS A 296 19.57 10.10 0.58
CA HIS A 296 19.00 11.38 0.21
C HIS A 296 19.73 12.03 -0.97
N TRP A 297 21.07 12.05 -0.96
CA TRP A 297 21.86 12.49 -2.09
C TRP A 297 21.57 11.68 -3.37
N ALA A 298 21.55 10.35 -3.27
CA ALA A 298 21.31 9.46 -4.41
C ALA A 298 19.88 9.62 -4.97
N LEU A 299 18.88 9.77 -4.11
CA LEU A 299 17.51 10.09 -4.53
C LEU A 299 17.46 11.41 -5.31
N ARG A 300 18.13 12.46 -4.83
CA ARG A 300 18.19 13.74 -5.55
C ARG A 300 18.90 13.62 -6.90
N LYS A 301 19.89 12.73 -7.02
CA LYS A 301 20.59 12.44 -8.28
C LYS A 301 19.74 11.66 -9.27
N VAL A 302 18.97 10.68 -8.79
CA VAL A 302 18.17 9.78 -9.65
C VAL A 302 16.81 10.37 -10.01
N LEU A 303 16.14 11.00 -9.05
CA LEU A 303 14.77 11.49 -9.22
C LEU A 303 14.73 12.99 -9.54
N GLY A 304 15.62 13.79 -8.94
CA GLY A 304 15.68 15.24 -9.13
C GLY A 304 15.75 16.04 -7.83
N THR A 305 15.97 17.34 -7.96
CA THR A 305 16.21 18.26 -6.83
C THR A 305 14.96 18.62 -6.02
N HIS A 306 13.77 18.23 -6.47
CA HIS A 306 12.50 18.35 -5.74
C HIS A 306 12.38 17.38 -4.57
N VAL A 307 13.23 16.34 -4.52
CA VAL A 307 13.29 15.42 -3.38
C VAL A 307 13.80 16.17 -2.16
N ARG A 308 12.95 16.27 -1.14
CA ARG A 308 13.24 16.88 0.16
C ARG A 308 12.93 15.88 1.26
N GLN A 309 13.71 15.92 2.33
CA GLN A 309 13.43 15.13 3.52
C GLN A 309 12.15 15.63 4.20
N PHE A 310 11.17 14.75 4.36
CA PHE A 310 9.96 14.98 5.14
C PHE A 310 10.10 14.44 6.56
N GLY A 311 10.77 13.29 6.71
CA GLY A 311 10.92 12.61 7.99
C GLY A 311 12.03 11.58 7.93
N THR A 312 12.61 11.26 9.09
CA THR A 312 13.60 10.19 9.16
C THR A 312 13.62 9.57 10.54
N HIS A 313 13.98 8.30 10.61
CA HIS A 313 14.16 7.57 11.85
C HIS A 313 15.34 6.61 11.71
N LYS A 314 16.27 6.62 12.65
CA LYS A 314 17.48 5.81 12.63
C LYS A 314 17.61 5.07 13.95
N THR A 315 17.65 3.75 13.84
CA THR A 315 17.80 2.81 14.96
C THR A 315 19.05 1.96 14.72
N PRO A 316 19.48 1.11 15.67
CA PRO A 316 20.58 0.19 15.45
C PRO A 316 20.36 -0.78 14.28
N ASP A 317 19.10 -1.15 14.02
CA ASP A 317 18.77 -2.26 13.11
C ASP A 317 18.21 -1.79 11.76
N ARG A 318 17.74 -0.54 11.67
CA ARG A 318 17.16 0.02 10.45
C ARG A 318 17.18 1.54 10.40
N LEU A 319 17.06 2.05 9.19
CA LEU A 319 16.74 3.44 8.89
C LEU A 319 15.46 3.56 8.07
N ARG A 320 14.78 4.68 8.28
CA ARG A 320 13.61 5.11 7.54
C ARG A 320 13.86 6.51 7.00
N PHE A 321 13.57 6.71 5.73
CA PHE A 321 13.73 8.00 5.07
C PHE A 321 12.46 8.35 4.29
N ASP A 322 11.76 9.37 4.75
CA ASP A 322 10.52 9.87 4.17
C ASP A 322 10.85 11.10 3.32
N PHE A 323 10.41 11.11 2.08
CA PHE A 323 10.77 12.14 1.11
C PHE A 323 9.61 12.52 0.19
N THR A 324 9.69 13.73 -0.36
CA THR A 324 8.72 14.24 -1.34
C THR A 324 8.93 13.58 -2.70
N HIS A 325 7.94 12.82 -3.15
CA HIS A 325 7.88 12.24 -4.49
C HIS A 325 6.46 11.78 -4.82
N PHE A 326 5.97 12.06 -6.03
CA PHE A 326 4.56 11.90 -6.38
C PHE A 326 4.20 10.50 -6.90
N GLU A 327 5.14 9.79 -7.52
CA GLU A 327 4.90 8.49 -8.16
C GLU A 327 5.71 7.37 -7.52
N GLN A 328 5.32 6.13 -7.77
CA GLN A 328 6.07 4.99 -7.27
C GLN A 328 7.41 4.89 -7.98
N MET A 329 8.47 4.73 -7.20
CA MET A 329 9.79 4.50 -7.78
C MET A 329 9.77 3.16 -8.54
N THR A 330 10.25 3.21 -9.77
CA THR A 330 10.47 1.99 -10.55
C THR A 330 11.57 1.14 -9.92
N GLN A 331 11.55 -0.17 -10.20
CA GLN A 331 12.61 -1.07 -9.75
C GLN A 331 13.99 -0.66 -10.28
N ALA A 332 14.07 -0.07 -11.47
CA ALA A 332 15.32 0.44 -12.03
C ALA A 332 15.85 1.65 -11.23
N GLN A 333 14.97 2.60 -10.84
CA GLN A 333 15.36 3.74 -10.01
C GLN A 333 15.82 3.31 -8.62
N LEU A 334 15.12 2.36 -7.98
CA LEU A 334 15.52 1.81 -6.68
C LEU A 334 16.91 1.17 -6.74
N ARG A 335 17.17 0.35 -7.77
CA ARG A 335 18.51 -0.23 -8.00
C ARG A 335 19.57 0.84 -8.25
N ALA A 336 19.27 1.87 -9.03
CA ALA A 336 20.21 2.96 -9.29
C ALA A 336 20.58 3.72 -8.01
N VAL A 337 19.60 3.99 -7.13
CA VAL A 337 19.85 4.59 -5.81
C VAL A 337 20.73 3.68 -4.95
N GLU A 338 20.38 2.40 -4.83
CA GLU A 338 21.16 1.42 -4.04
C GLU A 338 22.59 1.27 -4.58
N GLN A 339 22.78 1.26 -5.90
CA GLN A 339 24.10 1.20 -6.53
C GLN A 339 24.94 2.45 -6.24
N LEU A 340 24.37 3.65 -6.41
CA LEU A 340 25.07 4.91 -6.18
C LEU A 340 25.54 5.04 -4.73
N VAL A 341 24.70 4.70 -3.76
CA VAL A 341 25.09 4.82 -2.34
C VAL A 341 26.21 3.84 -1.99
N ASN A 342 26.15 2.59 -2.48
CA ASN A 342 27.18 1.60 -2.20
C ASN A 342 28.49 1.88 -2.95
N GLU A 343 28.45 2.48 -4.15
CA GLU A 343 29.65 3.01 -4.80
C GLU A 343 30.37 4.02 -3.90
N LYS A 344 29.64 4.97 -3.31
CA LYS A 344 30.23 5.96 -2.39
C LYS A 344 30.69 5.37 -1.05
N VAL A 345 30.10 4.26 -0.61
CA VAL A 345 30.62 3.49 0.52
C VAL A 345 31.98 2.89 0.17
N ILE A 346 32.11 2.28 -1.01
CA ILE A 346 33.36 1.66 -1.50
C ILE A 346 34.47 2.71 -1.68
N ASP A 347 34.13 3.91 -2.16
CA ASP A 347 35.07 5.03 -2.30
C ASP A 347 35.69 5.48 -0.96
N ASN A 348 35.04 5.16 0.16
CA ASN A 348 35.51 5.42 1.52
C ASN A 348 35.92 6.88 1.79
N ALA A 349 35.13 7.83 1.30
CA ALA A 349 35.34 9.25 1.49
C ALA A 349 35.27 9.66 2.98
N LYS A 350 35.99 10.72 3.36
CA LYS A 350 35.94 11.28 4.72
C LYS A 350 34.59 11.95 4.99
N VAL A 351 34.14 11.86 6.24
CA VAL A 351 33.03 12.64 6.78
C VAL A 351 33.63 13.73 7.67
N VAL A 352 33.36 14.98 7.34
CA VAL A 352 33.86 16.15 8.08
C VAL A 352 32.68 16.96 8.62
N SER A 353 32.89 17.62 9.75
CA SER A 353 31.88 18.49 10.33
C SER A 353 32.47 19.77 10.90
N ALA A 354 31.73 20.85 10.83
CA ALA A 354 32.10 22.14 11.38
C ALA A 354 30.87 22.86 11.95
N ASP A 355 31.07 23.59 13.05
CA ASP A 355 30.07 24.53 13.55
C ASP A 355 30.22 25.85 12.81
N ILE A 356 29.14 26.30 12.17
CA ILE A 356 29.10 27.53 11.39
C ILE A 356 27.95 28.41 11.86
N GLU A 357 28.06 29.71 11.61
CA GLU A 357 26.91 30.61 11.75
C GLU A 357 25.88 30.27 10.66
N TYR A 358 24.60 30.13 11.03
CA TYR A 358 23.54 29.79 10.08
C TYR A 358 23.45 30.80 8.91
N ALA A 359 23.67 32.08 9.21
CA ALA A 359 23.70 33.16 8.20
C ALA A 359 24.85 33.04 7.18
N LYS A 360 25.87 32.23 7.47
CA LYS A 360 27.04 31.99 6.60
C LYS A 360 27.00 30.61 5.94
N LYS A 361 25.85 29.92 5.97
CA LYS A 361 25.67 28.60 5.35
C LYS A 361 25.88 28.69 3.83
N PRO A 362 26.77 27.89 3.23
CA PRO A 362 26.92 27.80 1.77
C PRO A 362 25.62 27.39 1.05
N ASP A 363 25.45 27.81 -0.20
CA ASP A 363 24.23 27.55 -1.00
C ASP A 363 24.02 26.07 -1.33
N ASP A 364 25.12 25.31 -1.49
CA ASP A 364 25.11 23.88 -1.79
C ASP A 364 24.82 23.01 -0.55
N VAL A 365 24.69 23.61 0.63
CA VAL A 365 24.36 22.91 1.88
C VAL A 365 22.85 22.89 2.08
N LEU A 366 22.31 21.69 2.20
CA LEU A 366 20.88 21.49 2.40
C LEU A 366 20.47 21.78 3.86
N ALA A 367 19.41 22.56 4.03
CA ALA A 367 18.84 22.94 5.31
C ALA A 367 17.32 22.79 5.27
N PHE A 368 16.79 21.75 5.91
CA PHE A 368 15.36 21.39 5.80
C PHE A 368 14.45 22.02 6.87
N PHE A 369 15.02 22.43 8.01
CA PHE A 369 14.25 22.87 9.17
C PHE A 369 14.67 24.27 9.63
N GLY A 370 14.62 25.25 8.72
CA GLY A 370 15.04 26.64 8.91
C GLY A 370 14.69 27.22 10.29
N ASP A 371 13.43 27.09 10.71
CA ASP A 371 12.89 27.67 11.94
C ASP A 371 13.37 26.98 13.23
N LYS A 372 14.06 25.83 13.11
CA LYS A 372 14.60 25.08 14.25
C LYS A 372 16.09 25.33 14.47
N TYR A 373 16.74 26.06 13.58
CA TYR A 373 18.18 26.31 13.68
C TYR A 373 18.48 27.50 14.58
N GLY A 374 19.41 27.31 15.52
CA GLY A 374 19.98 28.40 16.30
C GLY A 374 20.98 29.22 15.48
N LYS A 375 21.57 30.25 16.11
CA LYS A 375 22.62 31.09 15.49
C LYS A 375 23.80 30.26 14.96
N MET A 376 24.18 29.23 15.72
CA MET A 376 25.21 28.27 15.35
C MET A 376 24.57 26.95 14.95
N VAL A 377 25.01 26.39 13.83
CA VAL A 377 24.54 25.11 13.29
C VAL A 377 25.73 24.22 12.95
N ARG A 378 25.53 22.92 13.06
CA ARG A 378 26.52 21.92 12.69
C ARG A 378 26.32 21.48 11.24
N LEU A 379 27.30 21.76 10.40
CA LEU A 379 27.37 21.27 9.02
C LEU A 379 28.08 19.92 8.99
N VAL A 380 27.53 18.98 8.24
CA VAL A 380 28.15 17.68 7.93
C VAL A 380 28.35 17.59 6.42
N ASP A 381 29.60 17.31 6.02
CA ASP A 381 29.99 17.08 4.64
C ASP A 381 30.52 15.64 4.51
N ILE A 382 29.86 14.86 3.66
CA ILE A 382 30.25 13.51 3.28
C ILE A 382 30.81 13.57 1.86
N GLY A 383 32.14 13.47 1.76
CA GLY A 383 32.87 13.36 0.50
C GLY A 383 32.68 14.50 -0.51
N GLY A 384 32.15 15.66 -0.09
CA GLY A 384 31.87 16.82 -0.93
C GLY A 384 30.56 16.74 -1.72
N TYR A 385 29.89 15.59 -1.74
CA TYR A 385 28.69 15.36 -2.55
C TYR A 385 27.39 15.39 -1.74
N SER A 386 27.44 15.11 -0.43
CA SER A 386 26.30 15.28 0.48
C SER A 386 26.68 16.24 1.60
N LYS A 387 26.07 17.42 1.60
CA LYS A 387 26.32 18.49 2.58
C LYS A 387 25.00 18.93 3.21
N GLU A 388 24.87 18.72 4.50
CA GLU A 388 23.61 18.98 5.21
C GLU A 388 23.87 19.57 6.60
N LEU A 389 22.95 20.41 7.08
CA LEU A 389 22.93 20.80 8.49
C LEU A 389 22.39 19.63 9.31
N CYS A 390 23.26 19.01 10.12
CA CYS A 390 22.92 17.84 10.91
C CYS A 390 23.62 17.83 12.27
N GLY A 391 22.80 17.78 13.34
CA GLY A 391 23.26 17.69 14.72
C GLY A 391 23.59 16.26 15.18
N GLY A 392 23.35 15.26 14.34
CA GLY A 392 23.52 13.84 14.66
C GLY A 392 24.96 13.34 14.70
N THR A 393 25.12 12.09 15.10
CA THR A 393 26.41 11.40 15.12
C THR A 393 26.59 10.60 13.84
N HIS A 394 27.82 10.58 13.32
CA HIS A 394 28.14 10.03 12.01
C HIS A 394 29.34 9.10 12.08
N VAL A 395 29.51 8.27 11.04
CA VAL A 395 30.78 7.57 10.78
C VAL A 395 31.88 8.58 10.44
N THR A 396 33.15 8.19 10.57
CA THR A 396 34.29 9.04 10.19
C THR A 396 34.64 8.93 8.70
N THR A 397 34.35 7.79 8.09
CA THR A 397 34.49 7.58 6.64
C THR A 397 33.34 6.74 6.12
N THR A 398 32.98 6.87 4.84
CA THR A 398 31.81 6.17 4.28
C THR A 398 31.96 4.65 4.25
N GLY A 399 33.18 4.12 4.20
CA GLY A 399 33.43 2.68 4.25
C GLY A 399 33.01 2.03 5.58
N GLU A 400 32.93 2.80 6.67
CA GLU A 400 32.47 2.30 7.97
C GLU A 400 30.96 1.98 7.99
N ILE A 401 30.21 2.53 7.04
CA ILE A 401 28.77 2.25 6.86
C ILE A 401 28.57 0.77 6.55
N GLY A 402 29.46 0.19 5.74
CA GLY A 402 29.27 -1.13 5.16
C GLY A 402 28.14 -1.14 4.13
N LEU A 403 27.64 -2.33 3.80
CA LEU A 403 26.53 -2.49 2.85
C LEU A 403 25.33 -1.63 3.27
N ILE A 404 24.78 -0.88 2.33
CA ILE A 404 23.46 -0.25 2.46
C ILE A 404 22.48 -1.06 1.61
N LYS A 405 21.42 -1.56 2.24
CA LYS A 405 20.38 -2.34 1.56
C LYS A 405 19.03 -1.67 1.71
N ILE A 406 18.39 -1.32 0.60
CA ILE A 406 16.99 -0.88 0.56
C ILE A 406 16.13 -2.14 0.72
N THR A 407 15.32 -2.17 1.77
CA THR A 407 14.45 -3.30 2.10
C THR A 407 13.04 -3.10 1.60
N ALA A 408 12.57 -1.85 1.52
CA ALA A 408 11.24 -1.53 1.01
C ALA A 408 11.12 -0.08 0.52
N GLU A 409 10.15 0.12 -0.38
CA GLU A 409 9.66 1.44 -0.80
C GLU A 409 8.12 1.43 -0.76
N MET A 410 7.52 2.50 -0.25
CA MET A 410 6.06 2.65 -0.18
C MET A 410 5.59 4.10 -0.13
N ALA A 411 4.36 4.35 -0.58
CA ALA A 411 3.66 5.61 -0.35
C ALA A 411 3.16 5.68 1.10
N ILE A 412 3.32 6.83 1.76
CA ILE A 412 2.83 7.05 3.14
C ILE A 412 1.79 8.17 3.24
N ALA A 413 1.76 9.07 2.26
CA ALA A 413 0.75 10.10 2.06
C ALA A 413 0.77 10.54 0.59
N ALA A 414 -0.19 11.36 0.18
CA ALA A 414 -0.11 12.02 -1.13
C ALA A 414 1.23 12.78 -1.25
N GLY A 415 1.92 12.60 -2.37
CA GLY A 415 3.21 13.25 -2.64
C GLY A 415 4.38 12.86 -1.72
N THR A 416 4.20 11.89 -0.82
CA THR A 416 5.22 11.49 0.16
C THR A 416 5.46 9.99 0.14
N ARG A 417 6.74 9.62 0.03
CA ARG A 417 7.20 8.23 -0.06
C ARG A 417 8.21 7.92 1.02
N ARG A 418 8.39 6.64 1.29
CA ARG A 418 9.29 6.11 2.31
C ARG A 418 10.20 5.07 1.70
N ILE A 419 11.49 5.22 1.96
CA ILE A 419 12.47 4.14 1.85
C ILE A 419 12.73 3.60 3.25
N GLU A 420 12.63 2.29 3.39
CA GLU A 420 13.22 1.55 4.49
C GLU A 420 14.51 0.90 4.01
N ALA A 421 15.55 1.00 4.83
CA ALA A 421 16.86 0.45 4.53
C ALA A 421 17.59 0.01 5.80
N ALA A 422 18.59 -0.84 5.63
CA ALA A 422 19.52 -1.26 6.67
C ALA A 422 20.96 -0.96 6.24
N ALA A 423 21.85 -0.77 7.22
CA ALA A 423 23.27 -0.51 6.98
C ALA A 423 24.16 -1.39 7.87
N GLY A 424 25.31 -1.81 7.33
CA GLY A 424 26.31 -2.58 8.06
C GLY A 424 25.83 -3.99 8.40
N GLN A 425 25.96 -4.40 9.67
CA GLN A 425 25.59 -5.75 10.11
C GLN A 425 24.10 -6.04 9.85
N ALA A 426 23.20 -5.09 10.13
CA ALA A 426 21.78 -5.29 9.89
C ALA A 426 21.44 -5.50 8.40
N ALA A 427 22.20 -4.89 7.49
CA ALA A 427 22.06 -5.14 6.06
C ALA A 427 22.59 -6.52 5.66
N LEU A 428 23.70 -6.97 6.26
CA LEU A 428 24.23 -8.32 6.04
C LEU A 428 23.25 -9.38 6.55
N ASP A 429 22.69 -9.20 7.74
CA ASP A 429 21.70 -10.11 8.33
C ASP A 429 20.46 -10.21 7.43
N PHE A 430 20.00 -9.09 6.86
CA PHE A 430 18.91 -9.08 5.89
C PHE A 430 19.26 -9.89 4.62
N VAL A 431 20.46 -9.72 4.06
CA VAL A 431 20.89 -10.48 2.88
C VAL A 431 20.98 -11.97 3.18
N VAL A 432 21.55 -12.35 4.33
CA VAL A 432 21.64 -13.75 4.74
C VAL A 432 20.24 -14.37 4.85
N HIS A 433 19.28 -13.66 5.43
CA HIS A 433 17.90 -14.13 5.53
C HIS A 433 17.26 -14.38 4.14
N GLU A 434 17.43 -13.46 3.20
CA GLU A 434 16.94 -13.61 1.82
C GLU A 434 17.63 -14.78 1.09
N GLU A 435 18.94 -14.95 1.28
CA GLU A 435 19.68 -16.09 0.72
C GLU A 435 19.20 -17.44 1.27
N GLU A 436 18.92 -17.52 2.58
CA GLU A 436 18.38 -18.72 3.21
C GLU A 436 16.99 -19.08 2.65
N ALA A 437 16.11 -18.08 2.50
CA ALA A 437 14.81 -18.27 1.88
C ALA A 437 14.95 -18.80 0.43
N LEU A 438 15.84 -18.22 -0.36
CA LEU A 438 16.12 -18.67 -1.73
C LEU A 438 16.70 -20.10 -1.76
N LYS A 439 17.61 -20.44 -0.83
CA LYS A 439 18.17 -21.80 -0.72
C LYS A 439 17.09 -22.84 -0.44
N ILE A 440 16.12 -22.53 0.42
CA ILE A 440 14.99 -23.43 0.72
C ILE A 440 14.13 -23.66 -0.53
N VAL A 441 13.81 -22.60 -1.28
CA VAL A 441 13.04 -22.72 -2.53
C VAL A 441 13.81 -23.52 -3.57
N ASN A 442 15.10 -23.24 -3.71
CA ASN A 442 15.98 -23.94 -4.65
C ASN A 442 16.03 -25.44 -4.37
N ALA A 443 16.18 -25.84 -3.10
CA ALA A 443 16.18 -27.24 -2.69
C ALA A 443 14.86 -27.97 -3.03
N ARG A 444 13.72 -27.29 -2.88
CA ARG A 444 12.40 -27.85 -3.23
C ARG A 444 12.19 -28.01 -4.74
N LEU A 445 12.71 -27.08 -5.53
CA LEU A 445 12.65 -27.14 -7.00
C LEU A 445 13.76 -28.02 -7.61
N ASN A 446 14.71 -28.47 -6.78
CA ASN A 446 15.94 -29.14 -7.20
C ASN A 446 16.66 -28.36 -8.32
N ALA A 447 16.69 -27.02 -8.25
CA ALA A 447 17.25 -26.17 -9.30
C ALA A 447 18.74 -25.88 -9.09
N GLY A 448 19.41 -25.39 -10.15
CA GLY A 448 20.68 -24.70 -10.00
C GLY A 448 20.46 -23.32 -9.37
N VAL A 449 21.49 -22.75 -8.71
CA VAL A 449 21.41 -21.45 -8.02
C VAL A 449 20.91 -20.32 -8.94
N ASN A 450 21.21 -20.40 -10.23
CA ASN A 450 20.81 -19.39 -11.23
C ASN A 450 19.50 -19.75 -11.97
N ASP A 451 18.94 -20.95 -11.77
CA ASP A 451 17.84 -21.50 -12.57
C ASP A 451 16.51 -21.55 -11.81
N VAL A 452 16.49 -21.10 -10.55
CA VAL A 452 15.32 -21.16 -9.66
C VAL A 452 14.09 -20.53 -10.32
N ALA A 453 14.24 -19.33 -10.91
CA ALA A 453 13.14 -18.63 -11.58
C ALA A 453 12.62 -19.40 -12.80
N GLY A 454 13.51 -19.92 -13.64
CA GLY A 454 13.13 -20.71 -14.82
C GLY A 454 12.42 -22.01 -14.45
N LYS A 455 12.88 -22.71 -13.40
CA LYS A 455 12.21 -23.92 -12.89
C LYS A 455 10.84 -23.62 -12.29
N LEU A 456 10.71 -22.51 -11.56
CA LEU A 456 9.41 -22.07 -11.04
C LEU A 456 8.42 -21.82 -12.18
N GLU A 457 8.84 -21.11 -13.23
CA GLU A 457 7.99 -20.83 -14.39
C GLU A 457 7.58 -22.12 -15.12
N SER A 458 8.53 -23.05 -15.27
CA SER A 458 8.26 -24.38 -15.84
C SER A 458 7.26 -25.17 -15.01
N LEU A 459 7.38 -25.14 -13.68
CA LEU A 459 6.44 -25.80 -12.76
C LEU A 459 5.04 -25.19 -12.84
N LEU A 460 4.94 -23.86 -12.87
CA LEU A 460 3.65 -23.16 -13.02
C LEU A 460 3.00 -23.45 -14.37
N THR A 461 3.79 -23.54 -15.43
CA THR A 461 3.32 -23.92 -16.77
C THR A 461 2.82 -25.36 -16.78
N HIS A 462 3.60 -26.29 -16.21
CA HIS A 462 3.21 -27.69 -16.11
C HIS A 462 1.94 -27.90 -15.27
N GLN A 463 1.79 -27.15 -14.17
CA GLN A 463 0.56 -27.16 -13.37
C GLN A 463 -0.67 -26.78 -14.22
N LYS A 464 -0.59 -25.69 -15.00
CA LYS A 464 -1.68 -25.27 -15.90
C LYS A 464 -1.99 -26.34 -16.96
N GLU A 465 -0.97 -27.02 -17.48
CA GLU A 465 -1.16 -28.12 -18.44
C GLU A 465 -1.85 -29.34 -17.81
N LEU A 466 -1.45 -29.71 -16.58
CA LEU A 466 -2.08 -30.80 -15.83
C LEU A 466 -3.54 -30.47 -15.52
N GLU A 467 -3.84 -29.25 -15.08
CA GLU A 467 -5.22 -28.79 -14.84
C GLU A 467 -6.07 -28.86 -16.11
N LYS A 468 -5.50 -28.51 -17.27
CA LYS A 468 -6.19 -28.64 -18.58
C LYS A 468 -6.45 -30.11 -18.95
N LYS A 469 -5.46 -30.98 -18.76
CA LYS A 469 -5.59 -32.42 -19.03
C LYS A 469 -6.62 -33.07 -18.11
N LEU A 470 -6.61 -32.70 -16.82
CA LEU A 470 -7.56 -33.19 -15.82
C LEU A 470 -9.00 -32.87 -16.25
N LYS A 471 -9.30 -31.61 -16.59
CA LYS A 471 -10.63 -31.22 -17.11
C LYS A 471 -11.04 -31.98 -18.37
N ALA A 472 -10.09 -32.26 -19.27
CA ALA A 472 -10.38 -33.04 -20.47
C ALA A 472 -10.69 -34.52 -20.15
N PHE A 473 -9.98 -35.12 -19.20
CA PHE A 473 -10.26 -36.48 -18.73
C PHE A 473 -11.60 -36.56 -18.00
N GLU A 474 -11.91 -35.61 -17.13
CA GLU A 474 -13.22 -35.51 -16.44
C GLU A 474 -14.37 -35.38 -17.45
N ALA A 475 -14.21 -34.52 -18.46
CA ALA A 475 -15.22 -34.37 -19.52
C ALA A 475 -15.41 -35.66 -20.32
N LYS A 476 -14.33 -36.38 -20.64
CA LYS A 476 -14.40 -37.68 -21.33
C LYS A 476 -15.05 -38.76 -20.46
N ALA A 477 -14.72 -38.82 -19.17
CA ALA A 477 -15.34 -39.74 -18.23
C ALA A 477 -16.84 -39.47 -18.07
N SER A 478 -17.22 -38.19 -17.91
CA SER A 478 -18.63 -37.77 -17.88
C SER A 478 -19.38 -38.19 -19.15
N ALA A 479 -18.78 -38.06 -20.33
CA ALA A 479 -19.41 -38.47 -21.58
C ALA A 479 -19.66 -39.98 -21.65
N GLY A 480 -18.73 -40.81 -21.15
CA GLY A 480 -18.91 -42.26 -21.06
C GLY A 480 -20.05 -42.66 -20.13
N VAL A 481 -20.14 -42.03 -18.95
CA VAL A 481 -21.27 -42.24 -18.01
C VAL A 481 -22.59 -41.80 -18.65
N ALA A 482 -22.59 -40.70 -19.42
CA ALA A 482 -23.79 -40.25 -20.12
C ALA A 482 -24.27 -41.27 -21.17
N ASP A 483 -23.33 -41.93 -21.87
CA ASP A 483 -23.64 -42.98 -22.85
C ASP A 483 -24.27 -44.21 -22.17
N GLU A 484 -23.72 -44.66 -21.03
CA GLU A 484 -24.28 -45.78 -20.25
C GLU A 484 -25.69 -45.47 -19.72
N LEU A 485 -25.89 -44.27 -19.16
CA LEU A 485 -27.19 -43.83 -18.65
C LEU A 485 -28.23 -43.70 -19.76
N ALA A 486 -27.84 -43.16 -20.92
CA ALA A 486 -28.74 -43.06 -22.07
C ALA A 486 -29.12 -44.43 -22.63
N ALA A 487 -28.18 -45.39 -22.65
CA ALA A 487 -28.45 -46.77 -23.05
C ALA A 487 -29.38 -47.51 -22.07
N ALA A 488 -29.36 -47.14 -20.78
CA ALA A 488 -30.23 -47.68 -19.74
C ALA A 488 -31.63 -47.02 -19.68
N ALA A 489 -31.98 -46.14 -20.63
CA ALA A 489 -33.26 -45.45 -20.63
C ALA A 489 -34.47 -46.41 -20.77
N VAL A 490 -35.50 -46.21 -19.95
CA VAL A 490 -36.73 -47.02 -19.95
C VAL A 490 -37.84 -46.28 -20.68
N THR A 491 -38.57 -46.96 -21.58
CA THR A 491 -39.75 -46.37 -22.22
C THR A 491 -40.97 -46.45 -21.30
N LYS A 492 -41.55 -45.30 -20.97
CA LYS A 492 -42.76 -45.17 -20.13
C LYS A 492 -43.62 -44.03 -20.68
N ASP A 493 -44.92 -44.29 -20.86
CA ASP A 493 -45.90 -43.33 -21.41
C ASP A 493 -45.49 -42.71 -22.76
N GLY A 494 -44.80 -43.49 -23.61
CA GLY A 494 -44.29 -43.03 -24.91
C GLY A 494 -43.05 -42.12 -24.84
N LEU A 495 -42.49 -41.90 -23.65
CA LEU A 495 -41.28 -41.12 -23.41
C LEU A 495 -40.12 -42.02 -22.96
N LYS A 496 -38.88 -41.56 -23.15
CA LYS A 496 -37.67 -42.26 -22.69
C LYS A 496 -37.18 -41.64 -21.38
N TRP A 497 -37.24 -42.42 -20.30
CA TRP A 497 -36.89 -41.98 -18.96
C TRP A 497 -35.52 -42.51 -18.53
N VAL A 498 -34.72 -41.62 -17.95
CA VAL A 498 -33.54 -41.99 -17.16
C VAL A 498 -33.71 -41.42 -15.76
N SER A 499 -33.64 -42.29 -14.76
CA SER A 499 -33.63 -41.90 -13.37
C SER A 499 -32.58 -42.71 -12.62
N ALA A 500 -31.52 -42.04 -12.13
CA ALA A 500 -30.38 -42.73 -11.57
C ALA A 500 -29.67 -41.93 -10.47
N VAL A 501 -29.10 -42.66 -9.51
CA VAL A 501 -28.10 -42.12 -8.60
C VAL A 501 -26.74 -42.19 -9.29
N VAL A 502 -26.05 -41.06 -9.36
CA VAL A 502 -24.75 -40.91 -10.02
C VAL A 502 -23.73 -40.32 -9.06
N THR A 503 -22.46 -40.48 -9.41
CA THR A 503 -21.36 -39.80 -8.72
C THR A 503 -21.05 -38.51 -9.47
N ALA A 504 -20.96 -37.39 -8.75
CA ALA A 504 -20.56 -36.11 -9.30
C ALA A 504 -19.77 -35.33 -8.23
N GLU A 505 -18.76 -34.57 -8.63
CA GLU A 505 -17.91 -33.82 -7.70
C GLU A 505 -18.58 -32.55 -7.18
N ASN A 506 -19.43 -31.94 -7.98
CA ASN A 506 -20.15 -30.71 -7.64
C ASN A 506 -21.43 -30.60 -8.47
N GLN A 507 -22.22 -29.55 -8.18
CA GLN A 507 -23.49 -29.28 -8.85
C GLN A 507 -23.34 -29.11 -10.37
N ASP A 508 -22.25 -28.49 -10.81
CA ASP A 508 -22.01 -28.22 -12.23
C ASP A 508 -21.69 -29.50 -13.00
N ALA A 509 -20.92 -30.41 -12.42
CA ALA A 509 -20.65 -31.73 -12.98
C ALA A 509 -21.96 -32.54 -13.12
N LEU A 510 -22.80 -32.56 -12.08
CA LEU A 510 -24.10 -33.23 -12.10
C LEU A 510 -25.03 -32.66 -13.18
N ARG A 511 -25.07 -31.33 -13.29
CA ARG A 511 -25.83 -30.59 -14.30
C ARG A 511 -25.33 -30.93 -15.72
N SER A 512 -24.02 -30.89 -15.92
CA SER A 512 -23.39 -31.24 -17.20
C SER A 512 -23.72 -32.67 -17.63
N LEU A 513 -23.63 -33.63 -16.72
CA LEU A 513 -23.97 -35.02 -16.98
C LEU A 513 -25.45 -35.18 -17.37
N GLY A 514 -26.38 -34.55 -16.63
CA GLY A 514 -27.81 -34.58 -16.96
C GLY A 514 -28.12 -34.00 -18.34
N SER A 515 -27.47 -32.89 -18.69
CA SER A 515 -27.59 -32.28 -20.03
C SER A 515 -27.03 -33.18 -21.14
N GLN A 516 -25.91 -33.88 -20.89
CA GLN A 516 -25.33 -34.81 -21.86
C GLN A 516 -26.24 -36.01 -22.09
N VAL A 517 -26.79 -36.61 -21.02
CA VAL A 517 -27.77 -37.71 -21.12
C VAL A 517 -29.00 -37.28 -21.92
N LEU A 518 -29.55 -36.10 -21.64
CA LEU A 518 -30.67 -35.55 -22.41
C LEU A 518 -30.34 -35.47 -23.91
N HIS A 519 -29.16 -34.93 -24.25
CA HIS A 519 -28.73 -34.78 -25.63
C HIS A 519 -28.50 -36.13 -26.33
N LYS A 520 -27.99 -37.13 -25.62
CA LYS A 520 -27.77 -38.49 -26.15
C LYS A 520 -29.08 -39.22 -26.46
N ILE A 521 -30.10 -39.04 -25.63
CA ILE A 521 -31.43 -39.65 -25.84
C ILE A 521 -32.22 -38.88 -26.92
N GLY A 522 -32.15 -37.56 -26.90
CA GLY A 522 -32.81 -36.68 -27.87
C GLY A 522 -34.31 -36.51 -27.62
N ALA A 523 -35.11 -36.60 -28.68
CA ALA A 523 -36.54 -36.33 -28.62
C ALA A 523 -37.29 -37.32 -27.71
N GLY A 524 -38.18 -36.79 -26.87
CA GLY A 524 -38.97 -37.55 -25.90
C GLY A 524 -38.23 -37.93 -24.61
N ALA A 525 -37.07 -37.33 -24.34
CA ALA A 525 -36.25 -37.63 -23.16
C ALA A 525 -36.75 -36.94 -21.88
N VAL A 526 -36.77 -37.70 -20.78
CA VAL A 526 -36.94 -37.20 -19.40
C VAL A 526 -35.81 -37.75 -18.54
N VAL A 527 -34.99 -36.87 -17.99
CA VAL A 527 -33.78 -37.24 -17.22
C VAL A 527 -33.90 -36.73 -15.79
N GLN A 528 -33.63 -37.57 -14.80
CA GLN A 528 -33.55 -37.25 -13.37
C GLN A 528 -32.29 -37.88 -12.81
N LEU A 529 -31.34 -37.06 -12.36
CA LEU A 529 -30.12 -37.57 -11.74
C LEU A 529 -29.99 -37.04 -10.32
N GLY A 530 -29.48 -37.86 -9.42
CA GLY A 530 -29.16 -37.47 -8.06
C GLY A 530 -27.74 -37.87 -7.65
N ALA A 531 -27.07 -37.02 -6.89
CA ALA A 531 -25.76 -37.30 -6.32
C ALA A 531 -25.70 -36.87 -4.85
N LEU A 532 -24.77 -37.44 -4.10
CA LEU A 532 -24.41 -36.98 -2.76
C LEU A 532 -23.24 -36.02 -2.86
N LEU A 533 -23.47 -34.74 -2.55
CA LEU A 533 -22.47 -33.67 -2.52
C LEU A 533 -22.33 -33.20 -1.07
N ASP A 534 -21.14 -33.35 -0.49
CA ASP A 534 -20.84 -32.99 0.90
C ASP A 534 -21.86 -33.55 1.92
N GLY A 535 -22.29 -34.80 1.70
CA GLY A 535 -23.27 -35.48 2.57
C GLY A 535 -24.73 -35.02 2.39
N LYS A 536 -25.01 -34.11 1.46
CA LYS A 536 -26.36 -33.66 1.11
C LYS A 536 -26.77 -34.20 -0.26
N VAL A 537 -28.07 -34.40 -0.43
CA VAL A 537 -28.62 -34.81 -1.72
C VAL A 537 -28.67 -33.60 -2.63
N SER A 538 -28.14 -33.75 -3.84
CA SER A 538 -28.34 -32.85 -4.96
C SER A 538 -29.05 -33.57 -6.10
N LEU A 539 -29.95 -32.86 -6.79
CA LEU A 539 -30.79 -33.37 -7.86
C LEU A 539 -30.77 -32.41 -9.05
N VAL A 540 -30.83 -32.99 -10.25
CA VAL A 540 -31.11 -32.27 -11.51
C VAL A 540 -32.14 -33.04 -12.32
N ALA A 541 -32.99 -32.30 -13.03
CA ALA A 541 -33.92 -32.89 -13.98
C ALA A 541 -33.93 -32.09 -15.28
N TYR A 542 -34.11 -32.81 -16.39
CA TYR A 542 -34.21 -32.27 -17.73
C TYR A 542 -35.37 -32.91 -18.49
N CYS A 543 -36.09 -32.11 -19.27
CA CYS A 543 -37.14 -32.60 -20.18
C CYS A 543 -36.89 -32.07 -21.59
N SER A 544 -36.96 -32.93 -22.61
CA SER A 544 -36.91 -32.50 -24.01
C SER A 544 -38.18 -31.71 -24.38
N PRO A 545 -38.16 -30.91 -25.48
CA PRO A 545 -39.35 -30.20 -25.94
C PRO A 545 -40.59 -31.08 -26.15
N GLU A 546 -40.41 -32.31 -26.62
CA GLU A 546 -41.47 -33.30 -26.83
C GLU A 546 -42.01 -33.83 -25.50
N ALA A 547 -41.14 -34.09 -24.53
CA ALA A 547 -41.57 -34.48 -23.19
C ALA A 547 -42.37 -33.35 -22.52
N ILE A 548 -41.98 -32.09 -22.74
CA ILE A 548 -42.71 -30.91 -22.26
C ILE A 548 -44.09 -30.81 -22.93
N LYS A 549 -44.16 -31.00 -24.25
CA LYS A 549 -45.45 -31.07 -24.98
C LYS A 549 -46.34 -32.20 -24.50
N ALA A 550 -45.76 -33.33 -24.09
CA ALA A 550 -46.46 -34.45 -23.48
C ALA A 550 -46.85 -34.22 -22.00
N GLY A 551 -46.62 -33.01 -21.46
CA GLY A 551 -47.07 -32.61 -20.12
C GLY A 551 -46.05 -32.77 -18.99
N GLN A 552 -44.83 -33.24 -19.29
CA GLN A 552 -43.76 -33.33 -18.30
C GLN A 552 -43.13 -31.95 -18.04
N ALA A 553 -42.64 -31.71 -16.82
CA ALA A 553 -41.96 -30.46 -16.49
C ALA A 553 -40.88 -30.70 -15.44
N ALA A 554 -39.62 -30.38 -15.75
CA ALA A 554 -38.48 -30.61 -14.87
C ALA A 554 -38.69 -30.00 -13.47
N GLY A 555 -39.23 -28.78 -13.39
CA GLY A 555 -39.58 -28.14 -12.11
C GLY A 555 -40.55 -28.94 -11.24
N LYS A 556 -41.57 -29.58 -11.83
CA LYS A 556 -42.52 -30.43 -11.09
C LYS A 556 -41.87 -31.73 -10.62
N LEU A 557 -41.02 -32.32 -11.47
CA LEU A 557 -40.29 -33.54 -11.16
C LEU A 557 -39.36 -33.34 -9.96
N ILE A 558 -38.56 -32.27 -9.98
CA ILE A 558 -37.69 -31.89 -8.85
C ILE A 558 -38.51 -31.56 -7.60
N GLY A 559 -39.61 -30.82 -7.71
CA GLY A 559 -40.48 -30.53 -6.58
C GLY A 559 -40.98 -31.80 -5.88
N GLY A 560 -41.43 -32.79 -6.66
CA GLY A 560 -41.83 -34.10 -6.14
C GLY A 560 -40.69 -34.90 -5.49
N LEU A 561 -39.49 -34.90 -6.08
CA LEU A 561 -38.32 -35.59 -5.53
C LEU A 561 -37.84 -34.95 -4.22
N THR A 562 -37.68 -33.63 -4.21
CA THR A 562 -37.20 -32.87 -3.04
C THR A 562 -38.16 -32.95 -1.85
N ALA A 563 -39.49 -32.98 -2.09
CA ALA A 563 -40.47 -33.18 -1.02
C ALA A 563 -40.30 -34.54 -0.30
N LYS A 564 -39.94 -35.60 -1.02
CA LYS A 564 -39.65 -36.93 -0.43
C LYS A 564 -38.34 -36.95 0.36
N LEU A 565 -37.39 -36.10 -0.02
CA LEU A 565 -36.02 -36.06 0.49
C LEU A 565 -35.80 -34.95 1.53
N GLY A 566 -36.88 -34.34 2.03
CA GLY A 566 -36.85 -33.31 3.07
C GLY A 566 -36.19 -32.01 2.62
N GLY A 567 -36.38 -31.61 1.37
CA GLY A 567 -35.73 -30.44 0.79
C GLY A 567 -36.62 -29.63 -0.14
N LYS A 568 -35.99 -28.75 -0.93
CA LYS A 568 -36.66 -27.86 -1.88
C LYS A 568 -35.89 -27.83 -3.19
N GLY A 569 -36.61 -27.62 -4.28
CA GLY A 569 -36.03 -27.43 -5.59
C GLY A 569 -37.05 -26.81 -6.55
N GLY A 570 -36.56 -26.35 -7.69
CA GLY A 570 -37.37 -25.65 -8.66
C GLY A 570 -36.60 -25.35 -9.93
N GLY A 571 -37.34 -24.92 -10.95
CA GLY A 571 -36.76 -24.60 -12.25
C GLY A 571 -37.83 -24.43 -13.32
N LYS A 572 -37.36 -24.31 -14.54
CA LYS A 572 -38.19 -24.19 -15.74
C LYS A 572 -38.69 -25.58 -16.19
N PRO A 573 -39.63 -25.65 -17.15
CA PRO A 573 -40.11 -26.92 -17.67
C PRO A 573 -39.02 -27.80 -18.32
N ASP A 574 -37.99 -27.18 -18.90
CA ASP A 574 -36.86 -27.84 -19.57
C ASP A 574 -35.73 -28.24 -18.63
N TYR A 575 -35.50 -27.48 -17.56
CA TYR A 575 -34.45 -27.75 -16.57
C TYR A 575 -34.84 -27.31 -15.16
N ALA A 576 -34.56 -28.17 -14.18
CA ALA A 576 -34.67 -27.84 -12.78
C ALA A 576 -33.58 -28.50 -11.92
N GLN A 577 -33.36 -27.93 -10.76
CA GLN A 577 -32.41 -28.44 -9.77
C GLN A 577 -32.97 -28.31 -8.36
N GLY A 578 -32.50 -29.15 -7.46
CA GLY A 578 -32.93 -29.14 -6.07
C GLY A 578 -31.97 -29.89 -5.18
N GLY A 579 -32.25 -29.87 -3.89
CA GLY A 579 -31.50 -30.66 -2.92
C GLY A 579 -32.36 -31.12 -1.77
N GLY A 580 -31.81 -32.02 -0.95
CA GLY A 580 -32.47 -32.63 0.20
C GLY A 580 -31.47 -33.06 1.28
N GLY A 581 -31.99 -33.28 2.49
CA GLY A 581 -31.18 -33.73 3.63
C GLY A 581 -31.14 -35.25 3.81
N ASP A 582 -32.08 -35.98 3.23
CA ASP A 582 -32.24 -37.42 3.46
C ASP A 582 -31.51 -38.26 2.40
N ALA A 583 -30.20 -38.45 2.59
CA ALA A 583 -29.34 -39.24 1.70
C ALA A 583 -29.77 -40.71 1.59
N GLY A 584 -30.30 -41.30 2.66
CA GLY A 584 -30.67 -42.72 2.72
C GLY A 584 -31.84 -43.08 1.80
N ARG A 585 -32.68 -42.10 1.45
CA ARG A 585 -33.86 -42.29 0.60
C ARG A 585 -33.65 -41.91 -0.86
N LEU A 586 -32.45 -41.44 -1.24
CA LEU A 586 -32.17 -40.97 -2.60
C LEU A 586 -32.44 -42.03 -3.67
N ALA A 587 -31.93 -43.25 -3.47
CA ALA A 587 -32.14 -44.35 -4.42
C ALA A 587 -33.61 -44.78 -4.51
N GLU A 588 -34.36 -44.70 -3.42
CA GLU A 588 -35.80 -44.99 -3.40
C GLU A 588 -36.60 -43.90 -4.15
N ALA A 589 -36.26 -42.63 -3.91
CA ALA A 589 -36.93 -41.48 -4.50
C ALA A 589 -36.83 -41.46 -6.03
N LEU A 590 -35.73 -41.99 -6.59
CA LEU A 590 -35.44 -42.04 -8.03
C LEU A 590 -35.90 -43.33 -8.74
N LYS A 591 -36.65 -44.23 -8.09
CA LYS A 591 -37.25 -45.38 -8.79
C LYS A 591 -38.41 -44.93 -9.72
N LEU A 592 -38.39 -45.39 -10.97
CA LEU A 592 -39.38 -45.08 -12.02
C LEU A 592 -40.65 -45.93 -11.95
#